data_AF-A0A0F5P932-F1
#
_entry.id   AF-A0A0F5P932-F1
#
_cell.length_a   1.000
_cell.length_b   1.000
_cell.length_c   1.000
_cell.angle_alpha   90.00
_cell.angle_beta   90.00
_cell.angle_gamma   90.00
#
_symmetry.space_group_name_H-M   'P 1'
#
loop_
_entity.id
_entity.type
_entity.pdbx_description
1 polymer ?
#
loop_
_entity_poly.entity_id
_entity_poly.type
_entity_poly.pdbx_seq_one_letter_code
_entity_poly.pdbx_strand_id
1 'polypeptide(L)'
;MTGVQRGKLFCSTAHRRAFQQRMRIRGRQLLPYAMADRMTRSGTAGDAAARETGKAARAVYQRLIARWAAEDKAARRMSMVDYVTRYAKHFDLPL
;
A
#
# COMPACT_ATOMS: atom_id res chain seq x y z
N MET A 1 2.78 -10.56 -27.87
CA MET A 1 2.88 -9.33 -27.06
C MET A 1 1.48 -8.78 -26.83
N THR A 2 0.81 -9.15 -25.74
CA THR A 2 -0.58 -8.74 -25.48
C THR A 2 -0.61 -7.33 -24.88
N GLY A 3 -1.01 -6.36 -25.72
CA GLY A 3 -1.26 -4.98 -25.32
C GLY A 3 -2.29 -4.89 -24.20
N VAL A 4 -2.03 -4.02 -23.23
CA VAL A 4 -3.00 -3.65 -22.19
C VAL A 4 -4.22 -3.06 -22.89
N GLN A 5 -5.36 -3.76 -22.88
CA GLN A 5 -6.61 -3.23 -23.43
C GLN A 5 -7.00 -1.92 -22.73
N ARG A 6 -7.35 -0.89 -23.50
CA ARG A 6 -7.86 0.41 -23.00
C ARG A 6 -8.97 0.17 -21.95
N GLY A 7 -8.88 0.82 -20.79
CA GLY A 7 -9.85 0.70 -19.70
C GLY A 7 -9.64 -0.48 -18.74
N LYS A 8 -8.62 -1.33 -18.95
CA LYS A 8 -8.32 -2.45 -18.05
C LYS A 8 -6.98 -2.24 -17.35
N LEU A 9 -7.02 -2.17 -16.02
CA LEU A 9 -5.83 -2.00 -15.18
C LEU A 9 -4.89 -3.22 -15.21
N PHE A 10 -5.41 -4.41 -15.52
CA PHE A 10 -4.66 -5.66 -15.53
C PHE A 10 -4.85 -6.38 -16.87
N CYS A 11 -3.82 -7.06 -17.36
CA CYS A 11 -3.89 -7.81 -18.62
C CYS A 11 -4.60 -9.17 -18.49
N SER A 12 -4.83 -9.68 -17.27
CA SER A 12 -5.55 -10.94 -17.05
C SER A 12 -6.25 -10.97 -15.67
N THR A 13 -7.26 -11.83 -15.55
CA THR A 13 -7.94 -12.10 -14.28
C THR A 13 -6.99 -12.66 -13.23
N ALA A 14 -6.04 -13.51 -13.64
CA ALA A 14 -5.02 -14.08 -12.76
C ALA A 14 -4.13 -12.99 -12.15
N HIS A 15 -3.67 -12.01 -12.95
CA HIS A 15 -2.86 -10.91 -12.46
C HIS A 15 -3.65 -9.97 -11.54
N ARG A 16 -4.92 -9.70 -11.87
CA ARG A 16 -5.83 -8.94 -10.98
C ARG A 16 -5.99 -9.64 -9.63
N ARG A 17 -6.28 -10.94 -9.61
CA ARG A 17 -6.45 -11.73 -8.37
C ARG A 17 -5.17 -11.75 -7.54
N ALA A 18 -4.02 -11.96 -8.19
CA ALA A 18 -2.73 -11.95 -7.50
C ALA A 18 -2.44 -10.57 -6.87
N PHE A 19 -2.74 -9.47 -7.58
CA PHE A 19 -2.62 -8.13 -7.04
C PHE A 19 -3.56 -7.91 -5.84
N GLN A 20 -4.86 -8.21 -5.99
CA GLN A 20 -5.86 -8.04 -4.93
C GLN A 20 -5.53 -8.87 -3.69
N GLN A 21 -5.04 -10.10 -3.86
CA GLN A 21 -4.63 -10.94 -2.74
C GLN A 21 -3.43 -10.34 -1.98
N ARG A 22 -2.42 -9.81 -2.70
CA ARG A 22 -1.30 -9.10 -2.08
C ARG A 22 -1.78 -7.87 -1.33
N MET A 23 -2.63 -7.03 -1.95
CA MET A 23 -3.17 -5.84 -1.30
C MET A 23 -4.00 -6.18 -0.06
N ARG A 24 -4.78 -7.27 -0.10
CA ARG A 24 -5.55 -7.74 1.06
C ARG A 24 -4.64 -8.12 2.23
N ILE A 25 -3.60 -8.93 1.97
CA ILE A 25 -2.67 -9.38 3.01
C ILE A 25 -1.86 -8.21 3.57
N ARG A 26 -1.26 -7.42 2.67
CA ARG A 26 -0.45 -6.26 3.04
C ARG A 26 -1.27 -5.20 3.77
N GLY A 27 -2.49 -4.92 3.30
CA GLY A 27 -3.41 -3.97 3.92
C GLY A 27 -3.80 -4.37 5.36
N ARG A 28 -4.09 -5.65 5.60
CA ARG A 28 -4.35 -6.17 6.95
C ARG A 28 -3.19 -5.96 7.92
N GLN A 29 -1.95 -6.05 7.41
CA GLN A 29 -0.75 -5.84 8.22
C GLN A 29 -0.41 -4.36 8.39
N LEU A 30 -0.53 -3.57 7.32
CA LEU A 30 -0.08 -2.17 7.29
C LEU A 30 -1.04 -1.22 8.00
N LEU A 31 -2.36 -1.40 7.79
CA LEU A 31 -3.36 -0.43 8.19
C LEU A 31 -3.36 -0.15 9.71
N PRO A 32 -3.26 -1.15 10.62
CA PRO A 32 -3.22 -0.88 12.05
C PRO A 32 -2.04 0.02 12.45
N TYR A 33 -0.85 -0.22 11.89
CA TYR A 33 0.33 0.59 12.19
C TYR A 33 0.24 2.01 11.60
N ALA A 34 -0.28 2.15 10.38
CA ALA A 34 -0.48 3.46 9.77
C ALA A 34 -1.51 4.31 10.55
N MET A 35 -2.58 3.67 11.03
CA MET A 35 -3.59 4.33 11.88
C MET A 35 -2.98 4.74 13.22
N ALA A 36 -2.25 3.85 13.89
CA ALA A 36 -1.59 4.14 15.16
C ALA A 36 -0.57 5.29 15.03
N ASP A 37 0.26 5.30 13.97
CA ASP A 37 1.17 6.42 13.67
C ASP A 37 0.40 7.73 13.51
N ARG A 38 -0.71 7.74 12.76
CA ARG A 38 -1.51 8.96 12.55
C ARG A 38 -2.21 9.44 13.82
N MET A 39 -2.88 8.55 14.55
CA MET A 39 -3.61 8.88 15.78
C MET A 39 -2.69 9.46 16.85
N THR A 40 -1.44 9.00 16.91
CA THR A 40 -0.44 9.45 17.88
C THR A 40 0.43 10.59 17.36
N ARG A 41 0.19 11.10 16.14
CA ARG A 41 1.04 12.09 15.45
C ARG A 41 2.52 11.69 15.48
N SER A 42 2.80 10.45 15.08
CA SER A 42 4.12 9.82 15.15
C SER A 42 4.72 9.79 16.55
N GLY A 43 3.90 9.50 17.57
CA GLY A 43 4.34 9.37 18.95
C GLY A 43 4.50 10.69 19.71
N THR A 44 3.85 11.76 19.27
CA THR A 44 3.85 13.07 19.95
C THR A 44 2.52 13.40 20.64
N ALA A 45 1.46 12.63 20.40
CA ALA A 45 0.14 12.79 21.00
C ALA A 45 -0.30 11.55 21.79
N GLY A 46 -1.14 11.76 22.81
CA GLY A 46 -1.61 10.72 23.72
C GLY A 46 -0.79 10.62 25.01
N ASP A 47 -1.09 9.60 25.82
CA ASP A 47 -0.32 9.22 27.01
C ASP A 47 1.03 8.59 26.64
N ALA A 48 1.85 8.26 27.65
CA ALA A 48 3.18 7.70 27.42
C ALA A 48 3.15 6.38 26.62
N ALA A 49 2.20 5.48 26.93
CA ALA A 49 2.09 4.19 26.26
C ALA A 49 1.66 4.34 24.79
N ALA A 50 0.72 5.24 24.51
CA ALA A 50 0.27 5.58 23.16
C ALA A 50 1.42 6.18 22.35
N ARG A 51 2.24 7.06 22.94
CA ARG A 51 3.39 7.67 22.26
C ARG A 51 4.42 6.62 21.85
N GLU A 52 4.77 5.69 22.73
CA GLU A 52 5.70 4.61 22.42
C GLU A 52 5.12 3.67 21.35
N THR A 53 3.83 3.35 21.43
CA THR A 53 3.13 2.59 20.40
C THR A 53 3.21 3.29 19.03
N GLY A 54 3.02 4.61 19.00
CA GLY A 54 3.14 5.43 17.79
C GLY A 54 4.52 5.37 17.14
N LYS A 55 5.59 5.51 17.94
CA LYS A 55 6.98 5.41 17.46
C LYS A 55 7.28 4.02 16.89
N ALA A 56 6.88 2.97 17.60
CA ALA A 56 7.08 1.59 17.15
C ALA A 56 6.29 1.30 15.87
N ALA A 57 5.01 1.70 15.82
CA ALA A 57 4.15 1.57 14.65
C ALA A 57 4.77 2.28 13.44
N ARG A 58 5.32 3.49 13.63
CA ARG A 58 6.02 4.24 12.59
C ARG A 58 7.17 3.46 11.97
N ALA A 59 8.05 2.92 12.82
CA ALA A 59 9.18 2.13 12.37
C ALA A 59 8.73 0.89 11.58
N VAL A 60 7.68 0.21 12.05
CA VAL A 60 7.16 -1.01 11.40
C VAL A 60 6.53 -0.69 10.04
N TYR A 61 5.62 0.29 9.94
CA TYR A 61 4.94 0.55 8.67
C TYR A 61 5.92 1.04 7.59
N GLN A 62 6.89 1.90 7.95
CA GLN A 62 7.90 2.38 7.02
C GLN A 62 8.76 1.23 6.48
N ARG A 63 9.16 0.30 7.36
CA ARG A 63 9.91 -0.91 6.97
C ARG A 63 9.10 -1.80 6.03
N LEU A 64 7.81 -2.02 6.32
CA LEU A 64 6.93 -2.82 5.47
C LEU A 64 6.77 -2.21 4.08
N ILE A 65 6.54 -0.89 3.99
CA ILE A 65 6.44 -0.19 2.70
C ILE A 65 7.74 -0.34 1.90
N ALA A 66 8.89 -0.06 2.51
CA ALA A 66 10.19 -0.16 1.83
C ALA A 66 10.46 -1.59 1.33
N ARG A 67 10.22 -2.60 2.19
CA ARG A 67 10.37 -4.01 1.83
C ARG A 67 9.48 -4.39 0.65
N TRP A 68 8.20 -4.08 0.71
CA TRP A 68 7.25 -4.47 -0.34
C TRP A 68 7.46 -3.72 -1.65
N ALA A 69 7.90 -2.46 -1.60
CA ALA A 69 8.31 -1.73 -2.78
C ALA A 69 9.52 -2.39 -3.46
N ALA A 70 10.52 -2.83 -2.68
CA ALA A 70 11.66 -3.58 -3.19
C ALA A 70 11.26 -4.95 -3.78
N GLU A 71 10.39 -5.71 -3.09
CA GLU A 71 9.85 -6.98 -3.58
C GLU A 71 9.11 -6.83 -4.90
N ASP A 72 8.26 -5.80 -5.03
CA ASP A 72 7.49 -5.56 -6.24
C ASP A 72 8.38 -5.09 -7.41
N LYS A 73 9.40 -4.27 -7.12
CA LYS A 73 10.43 -3.89 -8.11
C LYS A 73 11.21 -5.11 -8.59
N ALA A 74 11.71 -5.95 -7.68
CA ALA A 74 12.46 -7.16 -8.01
C ALA A 74 11.62 -8.15 -8.85
N ALA A 75 10.33 -8.28 -8.53
CA ALA A 75 9.41 -9.13 -9.27
C ALA A 75 8.85 -8.47 -10.56
N ARG A 76 9.34 -7.29 -10.96
CA ARG A 76 8.87 -6.49 -12.11
C ARG A 76 7.35 -6.31 -12.12
N ARG A 77 6.75 -6.12 -10.94
CA ARG A 77 5.32 -5.88 -10.78
C ARG A 77 5.02 -4.39 -11.01
N MET A 78 3.76 -4.10 -11.32
CA MET A 78 3.27 -2.73 -11.39
C MET A 78 3.57 -1.96 -10.10
N SER A 79 4.17 -0.78 -10.21
CA SER A 79 4.41 0.09 -9.07
C SER A 79 3.10 0.66 -8.51
N MET A 80 3.07 1.03 -7.23
CA MET A 80 1.87 1.66 -6.65
C MET A 80 1.60 3.05 -7.25
N VAL A 81 2.65 3.75 -7.70
CA VAL A 81 2.52 5.00 -8.45
C VAL A 81 1.76 4.76 -9.76
N ASP A 82 2.22 3.79 -10.57
CA ASP A 82 1.52 3.42 -11.81
C ASP A 82 0.09 2.96 -11.55
N TYR A 83 -0.12 2.19 -10.49
CA TYR A 83 -1.45 1.72 -10.10
C TYR A 83 -2.37 2.91 -9.85
N VAL A 84 -2.00 3.85 -8.98
CA VAL A 84 -2.83 5.03 -8.64
C VAL A 84 -3.06 5.91 -9.86
N THR A 85 -2.03 6.21 -10.64
CA THR A 85 -2.15 7.03 -11.86
C THR A 85 -3.09 6.40 -12.89
N ARG A 86 -3.03 5.08 -13.08
CA ARG A 86 -3.94 4.37 -14.00
C ARG A 86 -5.34 4.24 -13.41
N TYR A 87 -5.43 4.03 -12.10
CA TYR A 87 -6.71 3.89 -11.42
C TYR A 87 -7.51 5.19 -11.50
N ALA A 88 -6.92 6.34 -11.16
CA ALA A 88 -7.60 7.64 -11.23
C ALA A 88 -8.05 8.04 -12.64
N LYS A 89 -7.38 7.56 -13.70
CA LYS A 89 -7.82 7.77 -15.09
C LYS A 89 -9.07 6.97 -15.47
N HIS A 90 -9.39 5.94 -14.69
CA HIS A 90 -10.45 4.98 -15.02
C HIS A 90 -11.56 4.92 -13.97
N PHE A 91 -11.32 5.45 -12.78
CA PHE A 91 -12.23 5.44 -11.65
C PHE A 91 -12.20 6.83 -11.02
N ASP A 92 -13.37 7.35 -10.70
CA ASP A 92 -13.56 8.68 -10.13
C ASP A 92 -13.16 8.67 -8.65
N LEU A 93 -11.85 8.67 -8.40
CA LEU A 93 -11.28 8.81 -7.06
C LEU A 93 -11.02 10.30 -6.78
N PRO A 94 -11.34 10.78 -5.56
CA PRO A 94 -10.79 12.03 -5.07
C PRO A 94 -9.30 11.82 -4.83
N LEU A 95 -8.47 12.26 -5.77
CA LEU A 95 -7.02 12.46 -5.57
C LEU A 95 -6.75 13.90 -5.17
#